data_AF-A0ABD3I120-F1
#
_entry.id   AF-A0ABD3I120-F1
#
_cell.length_a   1.000
_cell.length_b   1.000
_cell.length_c   1.000
_cell.angle_alpha   90.00
_cell.angle_beta   90.00
_cell.angle_gamma   90.00
#
_symmetry.space_group_name_H-M   'P 1'
#
loop_
_entity.id
_entity.type
_entity.pdbx_description
1 polymer ?
#
loop_
_entity_poly.entity_id
_entity_poly.type
_entity_poly.pdbx_seq_one_letter_code
_entity_poly.pdbx_strand_id
1 'polypeptide(L)'
;MATLYWSMQATIVDEKFIWPLLSEYVGAGNQVMEFMAAAIVAHALNRTLCLSPFRDGPSRHFGLISMKGHGLAIEDRYNVEELKKFVRVASSEHCLQTCNRKLDATWFLRSQRAPSMLHWETNSTNKALSEALNLKWSFISWTSMEDIKHGLGASNLSCVALGGLFPGVRWRGAYLALNAYLPTSETLRQAATTFQMRTFGLDRKYIALHWRFEETLCGKRQKGTCFLRCGDGAIVSSRLRVEAPEWREHEKRVRECSFHGVKVTPEDVAAALYDKAVEMGADTVYMATDGWVRGVEGKFLIKQVVEMLRKMNMTVVGMWHIDGLPNFPDGSYVPTDPQHLADLFGVTDPEEKVSSRLISGVEQELCSRAEAFLGTGSSTWSLAVFRQRLAQRKARNLVRTLVGELTEEEFRALDQSIHNQVIAELVKDDHEAELLCGYQRELDRFKVNTTAETREEEAPDGWIDLEACEMRVGKGGMCEFGTCDPKY
;
A
#
# COMPACT_ATOMS: atom_id res chain seq x y z
N MET A 1 -61.41 0.75 21.04
CA MET A 1 -60.17 0.26 20.40
C MET A 1 -59.01 0.99 21.04
N ALA A 2 -58.23 0.31 21.89
CA ALA A 2 -57.07 0.89 22.56
C ALA A 2 -55.81 0.54 21.75
N THR A 3 -55.16 1.55 21.19
CA THR A 3 -53.91 1.41 20.43
C THR A 3 -52.75 1.24 21.41
N LEU A 4 -52.30 0.01 21.60
CA LEU A 4 -51.09 -0.32 22.35
C LEU A 4 -49.86 0.19 21.57
N TYR A 5 -49.36 1.37 21.94
CA TYR A 5 -48.01 1.81 21.57
C TYR A 5 -47.01 0.95 22.34
N TRP A 6 -46.52 -0.10 21.69
CA TRP A 6 -45.29 -0.77 22.12
C TRP A 6 -44.13 0.19 21.82
N SER A 7 -43.67 0.91 22.83
CA SER A 7 -42.35 1.53 22.77
C SER A 7 -41.33 0.40 22.76
N MET A 8 -40.81 0.06 21.58
CA MET A 8 -39.55 -0.67 21.50
C MET A 8 -38.50 0.26 22.10
N GLN A 9 -38.21 0.09 23.39
CA GLN A 9 -36.99 0.59 23.98
C GLN A 9 -35.87 -0.11 23.22
N ALA A 10 -35.37 0.54 22.16
CA ALA A 10 -34.13 0.13 21.53
C ALA A 10 -33.09 0.09 22.66
N THR A 11 -32.62 -1.11 22.99
CA THR A 11 -31.44 -1.27 23.84
C THR A 11 -30.35 -0.45 23.20
N ILE A 12 -30.00 0.67 23.82
CA ILE A 12 -28.90 1.52 23.38
C ILE A 12 -27.65 0.67 23.57
N VAL A 13 -27.23 -0.01 22.52
CA VAL A 13 -25.91 -0.64 22.46
C VAL A 13 -24.93 0.53 22.46
N ASP A 14 -24.08 0.62 23.50
CA ASP A 14 -23.03 1.64 23.58
C ASP A 14 -21.97 1.34 22.51
N GLU A 15 -22.24 1.81 21.28
CA GLU A 15 -21.35 1.65 20.15
C GLU A 15 -20.07 2.46 20.36
N LYS A 16 -18.93 1.78 20.25
CA LYS A 16 -17.60 2.38 20.39
C LYS A 16 -16.91 2.40 19.04
N PHE A 17 -16.35 3.55 18.69
CA PHE A 17 -15.80 3.85 17.38
C PHE A 17 -14.29 4.10 17.40
N ILE A 18 -13.64 3.80 16.28
CA ILE A 18 -12.31 4.26 15.91
C ILE A 18 -12.42 5.05 14.61
N TRP A 19 -12.03 6.32 14.63
CA TRP A 19 -11.95 7.19 13.46
C TRP A 19 -10.50 7.29 12.95
N PRO A 20 -10.18 6.82 11.73
CA PRO A 20 -8.85 6.98 11.14
C PRO A 20 -8.51 8.46 10.87
N LEU A 21 -7.36 8.91 11.35
CA LEU A 21 -6.81 10.25 11.08
C LEU A 21 -5.81 10.18 9.93
N LEU A 22 -6.35 10.25 8.72
CA LEU A 22 -5.57 10.21 7.49
C LEU A 22 -4.86 11.55 7.24
N SER A 23 -3.56 11.50 7.04
CA SER A 23 -2.69 12.67 6.84
C SER A 23 -2.91 13.30 5.46
N GLU A 24 -3.26 14.58 5.40
CA GLU A 24 -3.41 15.33 4.15
C GLU A 24 -2.07 15.63 3.44
N TYR A 25 -0.96 15.52 4.16
CA TYR A 25 0.37 15.87 3.66
C TYR A 25 1.11 14.70 3.01
N VAL A 26 0.48 13.52 2.94
CA VAL A 26 1.11 12.30 2.41
C VAL A 26 0.31 11.72 1.24
N GLY A 27 1.01 10.95 0.40
CA GLY A 27 0.39 10.28 -0.75
C GLY A 27 -0.53 9.14 -0.35
N ALA A 28 -1.29 8.64 -1.31
CA ALA A 28 -2.31 7.62 -1.12
C ALA A 28 -1.80 6.35 -0.43
N GLY A 29 -0.56 5.90 -0.71
CA GLY A 29 0.03 4.73 -0.06
C GLY A 29 0.20 4.89 1.45
N ASN A 30 0.62 6.06 1.93
CA ASN A 30 0.77 6.31 3.37
C ASN A 30 -0.59 6.38 4.07
N GLN A 31 -1.59 7.01 3.45
CA GLN A 31 -2.94 7.05 4.00
C GLN A 31 -3.56 5.64 4.10
N VAL A 32 -3.23 4.73 3.17
CA VAL A 32 -3.65 3.32 3.29
C VAL A 32 -3.06 2.70 4.54
N MET A 33 -1.77 2.91 4.81
CA MET A 33 -1.13 2.37 6.00
C MET A 33 -1.72 2.93 7.30
N GLU A 34 -2.10 4.22 7.32
CA GLU A 34 -2.81 4.85 8.45
C GLU A 34 -4.21 4.26 8.65
N PHE A 35 -4.97 4.07 7.56
CA PHE A 35 -6.28 3.43 7.60
C PHE A 35 -6.18 1.99 8.11
N MET A 36 -5.22 1.23 7.62
CA MET A 36 -5.00 -0.16 8.01
C MET A 36 -4.66 -0.29 9.50
N ALA A 37 -3.82 0.60 10.01
CA ALA A 37 -3.51 0.65 11.44
C ALA A 37 -4.78 0.85 12.28
N ALA A 38 -5.65 1.78 11.86
CA ALA A 38 -6.93 2.02 12.52
C ALA A 38 -7.89 0.82 12.45
N ALA A 39 -7.95 0.13 11.31
CA ALA A 39 -8.75 -1.07 11.15
C ALA A 39 -8.27 -2.23 12.04
N ILE A 40 -6.95 -2.45 12.15
CA ILE A 40 -6.36 -3.47 13.04
C ILE A 40 -6.65 -3.14 14.50
N VAL A 41 -6.46 -1.88 14.91
CA VAL A 41 -6.76 -1.45 16.29
C VAL A 41 -8.26 -1.56 16.59
N ALA A 42 -9.12 -1.19 15.65
CA ALA A 42 -10.56 -1.34 15.79
C ALA A 42 -10.96 -2.81 15.98
N HIS A 43 -10.40 -3.71 15.16
CA HIS A 43 -10.62 -5.15 15.30
C HIS A 43 -10.14 -5.67 16.67
N ALA A 44 -8.90 -5.36 17.06
CA ALA A 44 -8.32 -5.81 18.32
C ALA A 44 -9.14 -5.37 19.55
N LEU A 45 -9.69 -4.16 19.51
CA LEU A 45 -10.49 -3.57 20.58
C LEU A 45 -11.99 -3.88 20.47
N ASN A 46 -12.42 -4.65 19.46
CA ASN A 46 -13.81 -4.88 19.11
C ASN A 46 -14.61 -3.56 19.01
N ARG A 47 -14.05 -2.57 18.34
CA ARG A 47 -14.67 -1.26 18.06
C ARG A 47 -15.11 -1.20 16.59
N THR A 48 -16.10 -0.37 16.31
CA THR A 48 -16.56 -0.07 14.95
C THR A 48 -15.60 0.91 14.28
N LEU A 49 -15.05 0.53 13.13
CA LEU A 49 -14.20 1.39 12.30
C LEU A 49 -15.06 2.38 11.51
N CYS A 50 -14.75 3.67 11.62
CA CYS A 50 -15.38 4.69 10.80
C CYS A 50 -14.72 4.77 9.42
N LEU A 51 -15.57 4.79 8.39
CA LEU A 51 -15.19 4.86 6.98
C LEU A 51 -14.82 6.30 6.57
N SER A 52 -13.69 6.79 7.08
CA SER A 52 -13.16 8.14 6.80
C SER A 52 -12.65 8.26 5.36
N PRO A 53 -12.97 9.35 4.63
CA PRO A 53 -12.53 9.52 3.24
C PRO A 53 -11.03 9.82 3.13
N PHE A 54 -10.40 9.30 2.09
CA PHE A 54 -9.00 9.56 1.73
C PHE A 54 -8.80 10.98 1.22
N ARG A 55 -7.81 11.66 1.78
CA ARG A 55 -7.49 13.06 1.47
C ARG A 55 -6.71 13.18 0.16
N ASP A 56 -6.79 14.36 -0.47
CA ASP A 56 -6.15 14.63 -1.78
C ASP A 56 -4.63 14.46 -1.76
N GLY A 57 -4.03 14.47 -0.57
CA GLY A 57 -2.59 14.50 -0.44
C GLY A 57 -2.04 15.87 -0.87
N PRO A 58 -0.70 16.01 -0.93
CA PRO A 58 -0.10 17.22 -1.45
C PRO A 58 -0.46 17.40 -2.94
N SER A 59 -0.95 18.59 -3.27
CA SER A 59 -1.46 19.05 -4.58
C SER A 59 -0.49 18.95 -5.78
N ARG A 60 0.68 18.33 -5.62
CA ARG A 60 1.70 18.15 -6.66
C ARG A 60 1.48 16.92 -7.54
N HIS A 61 0.44 16.13 -7.29
CA HIS A 61 -0.03 15.06 -8.18
C HIS A 61 -1.22 15.57 -9.00
N PHE A 62 -0.93 16.44 -9.98
CA PHE A 62 -1.96 17.04 -10.84
C PHE A 62 -2.71 15.96 -11.62
N GLY A 63 -4.00 15.85 -11.33
CA GLY A 63 -5.04 15.21 -12.12
C GLY A 63 -6.33 15.92 -11.75
N LEU A 64 -7.15 16.29 -12.73
CA LEU A 64 -8.36 17.10 -12.54
C LEU A 64 -9.21 16.56 -11.39
N ILE A 65 -9.17 17.24 -10.25
CA ILE A 65 -10.09 17.02 -9.14
C ILE A 65 -11.43 17.60 -9.57
N SER A 66 -12.44 16.75 -9.69
CA SER A 66 -13.83 17.19 -9.78
C SER A 66 -14.60 16.54 -8.66
N MET A 67 -14.73 17.28 -7.56
CA MET A 67 -16.00 17.79 -7.02
C MET A 67 -15.75 18.17 -5.55
N LYS A 68 -15.76 19.49 -5.28
CA LYS A 68 -15.96 20.11 -3.95
C LYS A 68 -15.36 19.37 -2.73
N GLY A 69 -14.04 19.31 -2.59
CA GLY A 69 -13.40 19.16 -1.26
C GLY A 69 -13.74 17.91 -0.42
N HIS A 70 -14.32 16.87 -1.02
CA HIS A 70 -14.59 15.61 -0.37
C HIS A 70 -13.56 14.61 -0.89
N GLY A 71 -12.80 14.01 0.02
CA GLY A 71 -11.82 12.98 -0.31
C GLY A 71 -12.41 11.80 -1.11
N LEU A 72 -11.57 10.86 -1.53
CA LEU A 72 -12.06 9.62 -2.15
C LEU A 72 -12.71 8.79 -1.04
N ALA A 73 -13.96 8.37 -1.23
CA ALA A 73 -14.61 7.54 -0.23
C ALA A 73 -13.87 6.19 -0.14
N ILE A 74 -13.95 5.53 1.01
CA ILE A 74 -13.28 4.22 1.17
C ILE A 74 -13.94 3.18 0.27
N GLU A 75 -15.25 3.31 0.05
CA GLU A 75 -16.09 2.50 -0.83
C GLU A 75 -15.64 2.61 -2.29
N ASP A 76 -15.16 3.77 -2.71
CA ASP A 76 -14.66 3.98 -4.07
C ASP A 76 -13.32 3.25 -4.28
N ARG A 77 -12.60 2.95 -3.19
CA ARG A 77 -11.27 2.33 -3.24
C ARG A 77 -11.29 0.83 -2.93
N TYR A 78 -12.09 0.42 -1.97
CA TYR A 78 -12.11 -0.94 -1.45
C TYR A 78 -13.53 -1.46 -1.30
N ASN A 79 -13.68 -2.78 -1.39
CA ASN A 79 -14.95 -3.45 -1.14
C ASN A 79 -15.24 -3.47 0.37
N VAL A 80 -16.16 -2.62 0.81
CA VAL A 80 -16.54 -2.49 2.23
C VAL A 80 -17.27 -3.73 2.77
N GLU A 81 -17.98 -4.49 1.93
CA GLU A 81 -18.64 -5.73 2.38
C GLU A 81 -17.63 -6.82 2.74
N GLU A 82 -16.51 -6.88 2.02
CA GLU A 82 -15.41 -7.78 2.39
C GLU A 82 -14.73 -7.31 3.67
N LEU A 83 -14.51 -6.00 3.83
CA LEU A 83 -13.93 -5.43 5.05
C LEU A 83 -14.75 -5.74 6.31
N LYS A 84 -16.08 -5.79 6.20
CA LYS A 84 -16.99 -6.16 7.30
C LYS A 84 -16.71 -7.53 7.90
N LYS A 85 -16.15 -8.45 7.10
CA LYS A 85 -15.78 -9.79 7.56
C LYS A 85 -14.58 -9.77 8.51
N PHE A 86 -13.75 -8.72 8.42
CA PHE A 86 -12.63 -8.50 9.33
C PHE A 86 -13.02 -7.61 10.50
N VAL A 87 -13.65 -6.46 10.27
CA VAL A 87 -13.95 -5.47 11.33
C VAL A 87 -15.34 -4.87 11.15
N ARG A 88 -16.03 -4.56 12.25
CA ARG A 88 -17.29 -3.81 12.18
C ARG A 88 -17.01 -2.44 11.57
N VAL A 89 -17.82 -2.01 10.62
CA VAL A 89 -17.67 -0.71 9.96
C VAL A 89 -18.92 0.14 10.10
N ALA A 90 -18.75 1.46 10.09
CA ALA A 90 -19.83 2.44 9.99
C ALA A 90 -19.46 3.55 9.02
N SER A 91 -20.46 4.10 8.33
CA SER A 91 -20.26 5.26 7.46
C SER A 91 -19.72 6.45 8.26
N SER A 92 -19.01 7.35 7.57
CA SER A 92 -18.54 8.60 8.18
C SER A 92 -19.67 9.39 8.86
N GLU A 93 -20.84 9.47 8.23
CA GLU A 93 -21.98 10.23 8.77
C GLU A 93 -22.56 9.57 10.03
N HIS A 94 -22.72 8.24 10.06
CA HIS A 94 -23.19 7.53 11.26
C HIS A 94 -22.26 7.76 12.46
N CYS A 95 -20.95 7.68 12.22
CA CYS A 95 -19.96 7.97 13.25
C CYS A 95 -20.06 9.42 13.74
N LEU A 96 -20.14 10.40 12.84
CA LEU A 96 -20.23 11.82 13.20
C LEU A 96 -21.49 12.13 14.00
N GLN A 97 -22.63 11.54 13.63
CA GLN A 97 -23.90 11.70 14.34
C GLN A 97 -23.86 11.05 15.72
N THR A 98 -23.41 9.80 15.81
CA THR A 98 -23.36 9.04 17.07
C THR A 98 -22.37 9.67 18.06
N CYS A 99 -21.25 10.17 17.56
CA CYS A 99 -20.25 10.89 18.35
C CYS A 99 -20.62 12.36 18.63
N ASN A 100 -21.78 12.83 18.18
CA ASN A 100 -22.18 14.25 18.28
C ASN A 100 -21.07 15.21 17.82
N ARG A 101 -20.36 14.83 16.74
CA ARG A 101 -19.20 15.54 16.18
C ARG A 101 -18.11 15.90 17.21
N LYS A 102 -17.99 15.10 18.28
CA LYS A 102 -16.97 15.23 19.34
C LYS A 102 -16.20 13.94 19.52
N LEU A 103 -14.90 14.08 19.77
CA LEU A 103 -14.03 12.96 20.12
C LEU A 103 -13.75 12.98 21.61
N ASP A 104 -13.79 11.80 22.23
CA ASP A 104 -13.40 11.63 23.62
C ASP A 104 -11.88 11.65 23.77
N ALA A 105 -11.16 11.12 22.78
CA ALA A 105 -9.70 11.13 22.76
C ALA A 105 -9.14 11.08 21.33
N THR A 106 -7.86 11.44 21.23
CA THR A 106 -7.05 11.18 20.04
C THR A 106 -5.79 10.40 20.42
N TRP A 107 -5.61 9.24 19.82
CA TRP A 107 -4.42 8.42 19.98
C TRP A 107 -3.48 8.65 18.80
N PHE A 108 -2.24 9.03 19.09
CA PHE A 108 -1.20 9.16 18.08
C PHE A 108 -0.16 8.07 18.30
N LEU A 109 -0.11 7.10 17.39
CA LEU A 109 0.89 6.04 17.43
C LEU A 109 2.30 6.64 17.28
N ARG A 110 2.44 7.65 16.43
CA ARG A 110 3.65 8.45 16.28
C ARG A 110 3.32 9.93 16.34
N SER A 111 4.28 10.74 16.77
CA SER A 111 4.22 12.17 16.52
C SER A 111 4.07 12.42 15.01
N GLN A 112 2.97 13.08 14.65
CA GLN A 112 2.68 13.52 13.29
C GLN A 112 2.23 14.97 13.33
N ARG A 113 2.25 15.63 12.16
CA ARG A 113 1.63 16.95 12.02
C ARG A 113 0.14 16.81 12.34
N ALA A 114 -0.45 17.89 12.87
CA ALA A 114 -1.87 17.91 13.20
C ALA A 114 -2.70 17.46 11.98
N PRO A 115 -3.43 16.34 12.07
CA PRO A 115 -4.27 15.90 10.97
C PRO A 115 -5.43 16.88 10.81
N SER A 116 -5.93 16.98 9.58
CA SER A 116 -7.11 17.79 9.30
C SER A 116 -8.36 17.08 9.77
N MET A 117 -9.05 17.73 10.69
CA MET A 117 -10.28 17.25 11.32
C MET A 117 -11.52 17.90 10.71
N LEU A 118 -11.53 18.03 9.37
CA LEU A 118 -12.73 18.46 8.64
C LEU A 118 -13.93 17.65 9.16
N HIS A 119 -15.00 18.35 9.56
CA HIS A 119 -16.28 17.85 10.09
C HIS A 119 -16.40 17.63 11.61
N TRP A 120 -15.30 17.62 12.37
CA TRP A 120 -15.34 17.60 13.83
C TRP A 120 -15.37 19.04 14.40
N GLU A 121 -16.04 19.25 15.54
CA GLU A 121 -16.11 20.59 16.13
C GLU A 121 -14.71 21.10 16.52
N THR A 122 -14.33 22.31 16.10
CA THR A 122 -13.00 22.91 16.33
C THR A 122 -12.60 23.03 17.80
N ASN A 123 -13.58 23.08 18.71
CA ASN A 123 -13.36 23.14 20.16
C ASN A 123 -13.43 21.77 20.86
N SER A 124 -13.87 20.70 20.17
CA SER A 124 -13.91 19.34 20.74
C SER A 124 -12.51 18.79 21.06
N THR A 125 -11.47 19.39 20.48
CA THR A 125 -10.09 18.90 20.52
C THR A 125 -9.17 19.67 21.48
N ASN A 126 -9.64 20.79 22.05
CA ASN A 126 -8.79 21.76 22.77
C ASN A 126 -8.24 21.26 24.14
N LYS A 127 -8.74 20.13 24.66
CA LYS A 127 -8.14 19.43 25.81
C LYS A 127 -7.58 18.04 25.42
N ALA A 128 -8.23 17.36 24.48
CA ALA A 128 -7.89 16.01 24.03
C ALA A 128 -6.59 15.91 23.19
N LEU A 129 -6.14 17.00 22.54
CA LEU A 129 -4.84 17.03 21.87
C LEU A 129 -3.65 17.09 22.86
N SER A 130 -3.85 17.58 24.09
CA SER A 130 -2.78 17.63 25.10
C SER A 130 -2.63 16.31 25.88
N GLU A 131 -3.66 15.47 25.88
CA GLU A 131 -3.64 14.08 26.39
C GLU A 131 -3.42 13.06 25.26
N ALA A 132 -2.83 13.47 24.14
CA ALA A 132 -2.30 12.55 23.16
C ALA A 132 -1.42 11.52 23.88
N LEU A 133 -1.90 10.27 23.99
CA LEU A 133 -1.06 9.11 24.24
C LEU A 133 -0.14 8.98 23.03
N ASN A 134 0.86 9.85 22.97
CA ASN A 134 2.03 9.62 22.16
C ASN A 134 2.72 8.46 22.85
N LEU A 135 2.53 7.27 22.31
CA LEU A 135 3.01 6.02 22.89
C LEU A 135 4.55 5.93 22.92
N LYS A 136 5.27 7.00 22.52
CA LYS A 136 6.74 7.15 22.61
C LYS A 136 7.47 5.88 22.16
N TRP A 137 7.04 5.31 21.04
CA TRP A 137 7.59 4.10 20.43
C TRP A 137 7.29 2.76 21.12
N SER A 138 6.60 2.73 22.26
CA SER A 138 6.31 1.48 22.97
C SER A 138 5.48 0.48 22.15
N PHE A 139 4.63 0.97 21.24
CA PHE A 139 3.84 0.13 20.34
C PHE A 139 4.72 -0.69 19.36
N ILE A 140 6.00 -0.37 19.16
CA ILE A 140 6.91 -1.15 18.29
C ILE A 140 7.03 -2.60 18.82
N SER A 141 6.85 -2.77 20.13
CA SER A 141 6.87 -4.09 20.76
C SER A 141 5.60 -4.92 20.51
N TRP A 142 4.52 -4.32 20.01
CA TRP A 142 3.24 -5.02 19.81
C TRP A 142 3.34 -6.02 18.67
N THR A 143 3.00 -7.26 18.98
CA THR A 143 3.08 -8.42 18.06
C THR A 143 1.81 -9.29 18.09
N SER A 144 0.78 -8.85 18.82
CA SER A 144 -0.47 -9.59 19.00
C SER A 144 -1.67 -8.64 19.19
N MET A 145 -2.89 -9.18 19.06
CA MET A 145 -4.11 -8.42 19.40
C MET A 145 -4.14 -8.07 20.89
N GLU A 146 -3.60 -8.94 21.73
CA GLU A 146 -3.55 -8.80 23.19
C GLU A 146 -2.66 -7.62 23.60
N ASP A 147 -1.54 -7.39 22.91
CA ASP A 147 -0.69 -6.21 23.15
C ASP A 147 -1.45 -4.91 22.91
N ILE A 148 -2.25 -4.86 21.83
CA ILE A 148 -3.10 -3.70 21.51
C ILE A 148 -4.20 -3.53 22.57
N LYS A 149 -4.88 -4.62 22.95
CA LYS A 149 -5.89 -4.61 24.01
C LYS A 149 -5.32 -4.14 25.34
N HIS A 150 -4.11 -4.59 25.70
CA HIS A 150 -3.44 -4.15 26.92
C HIS A 150 -3.05 -2.66 26.84
N GLY A 151 -2.52 -2.22 25.70
CA GLY A 151 -2.08 -0.84 25.49
C GLY A 151 -3.22 0.18 25.39
N LEU A 152 -4.39 -0.19 24.86
CA LEU A 152 -5.47 0.75 24.52
C LEU A 152 -6.87 0.37 25.08
N GLY A 153 -7.05 -0.88 25.54
CA GLY A 153 -8.37 -1.45 25.86
C GLY A 153 -8.98 -1.04 27.20
N ALA A 154 -8.21 -0.43 28.11
CA ALA A 154 -8.70 -0.03 29.43
C ALA A 154 -9.55 1.27 29.43
N SER A 155 -10.01 1.74 28.27
CA SER A 155 -10.65 3.05 28.12
C SER A 155 -12.17 2.95 27.94
N ASN A 156 -12.93 3.69 28.77
CA ASN A 156 -14.37 3.86 28.58
C ASN A 156 -14.72 4.95 27.54
N LEU A 157 -13.86 5.12 26.54
CA LEU A 157 -14.02 6.11 25.49
C LEU A 157 -14.93 5.52 24.41
N SER A 158 -15.94 6.25 23.97
CA SER A 158 -16.85 5.82 22.91
C SER A 158 -16.32 6.26 21.55
N CYS A 159 -15.85 7.50 21.40
CA CYS A 159 -15.43 8.08 20.13
C CYS A 159 -13.96 8.46 20.14
N VAL A 160 -13.12 7.62 19.55
CA VAL A 160 -11.66 7.81 19.55
C VAL A 160 -11.16 7.99 18.14
N ALA A 161 -10.29 8.98 17.93
CA ALA A 161 -9.56 9.10 16.68
C ALA A 161 -8.16 8.49 16.80
N LEU A 162 -7.70 7.79 15.76
CA LEU A 162 -6.36 7.19 15.71
C LEU A 162 -5.57 7.78 14.56
N GLY A 163 -4.42 8.36 14.88
CA GLY A 163 -3.49 8.91 13.90
C GLY A 163 -2.08 8.37 14.03
N GLY A 164 -1.29 8.60 13.00
CA GLY A 164 0.05 8.10 12.86
C GLY A 164 0.03 6.76 12.14
N LEU A 165 0.96 6.60 11.21
CA LEU A 165 1.38 5.28 10.77
C LEU A 165 1.71 4.46 12.00
N PHE A 166 1.25 3.20 12.07
CA PHE A 166 1.75 2.21 13.03
C PHE A 166 3.24 2.02 12.73
N PRO A 167 4.16 2.61 13.53
CA PRO A 167 5.56 2.78 13.13
C PRO A 167 6.36 1.50 12.98
N GLY A 168 5.75 0.36 13.27
CA GLY A 168 6.25 -0.93 12.89
C GLY A 168 5.08 -1.71 12.36
N VAL A 169 4.88 -1.63 11.06
CA VAL A 169 4.37 -2.74 10.25
C VAL A 169 5.38 -3.86 10.52
N ARG A 170 5.26 -4.49 11.68
CA ARG A 170 6.15 -5.48 12.29
C ARG A 170 5.37 -6.74 12.59
N TRP A 171 4.06 -6.62 12.75
CA TRP A 171 3.19 -7.78 12.78
C TRP A 171 2.62 -8.02 11.40
N ARG A 172 3.36 -8.76 10.57
CA ARG A 172 2.92 -9.15 9.21
C ARG A 172 1.57 -9.82 9.27
N GLY A 173 1.33 -10.67 10.27
CA GLY A 173 0.07 -11.36 10.44
C GLY A 173 -1.16 -10.46 10.49
N ALA A 174 -1.15 -9.35 11.22
CA ALA A 174 -2.29 -8.44 11.24
C ALA A 174 -2.54 -7.74 9.89
N TYR A 175 -1.47 -7.38 9.17
CA TYR A 175 -1.59 -6.79 7.84
C TYR A 175 -2.07 -7.81 6.82
N LEU A 176 -1.59 -9.05 6.89
CA LEU A 176 -2.07 -10.14 6.04
C LEU A 176 -3.54 -10.43 6.31
N ALA A 177 -3.92 -10.52 7.59
CA ALA A 177 -5.30 -10.75 7.99
C ALA A 177 -6.23 -9.64 7.47
N LEU A 178 -5.88 -8.36 7.63
CA LEU A 178 -6.69 -7.26 7.10
C LEU A 178 -6.71 -7.23 5.57
N ASN A 179 -5.55 -7.33 4.90
CA ASN A 179 -5.46 -7.25 3.44
C ASN A 179 -6.21 -8.37 2.72
N ALA A 180 -6.36 -9.54 3.34
CA ALA A 180 -7.18 -10.62 2.82
C ALA A 180 -8.65 -10.20 2.64
N TYR A 181 -9.10 -9.19 3.40
CA TYR A 181 -10.47 -8.65 3.42
C TYR A 181 -10.53 -7.17 3.00
N LEU A 182 -9.47 -6.65 2.38
CA LEU A 182 -9.44 -5.30 1.83
C LEU A 182 -9.22 -5.32 0.30
N PRO A 183 -10.01 -6.08 -0.49
CA PRO A 183 -9.85 -6.08 -1.93
C PRO A 183 -10.32 -4.76 -2.53
N THR A 184 -9.82 -4.47 -3.72
CA THR A 184 -10.19 -3.32 -4.53
C THR A 184 -11.71 -3.24 -4.76
N SER A 185 -12.26 -2.03 -4.80
CA SER A 185 -13.68 -1.79 -5.11
C SER A 185 -14.09 -2.34 -6.48
N GLU A 186 -15.36 -2.68 -6.64
CA GLU A 186 -15.85 -3.21 -7.92
C GLU A 186 -15.72 -2.19 -9.06
N THR A 187 -15.94 -0.91 -8.78
CA THR A 187 -15.72 0.19 -9.74
C THR A 187 -14.29 0.20 -10.28
N LEU A 188 -13.28 0.13 -9.40
CA LEU A 188 -11.87 0.10 -9.82
C LEU A 188 -11.53 -1.19 -10.56
N ARG A 189 -12.08 -2.34 -10.15
CA ARG A 189 -11.92 -3.62 -10.85
C ARG A 189 -12.46 -3.56 -12.27
N GLN A 190 -13.65 -2.98 -12.45
CA GLN A 190 -14.28 -2.78 -13.77
C GLN A 190 -13.48 -1.80 -14.64
N ALA A 191 -13.03 -0.69 -14.06
CA ALA A 191 -12.19 0.27 -14.77
C ALA A 191 -10.86 -0.35 -15.25
N ALA A 192 -10.21 -1.10 -14.38
CA ALA A 192 -8.96 -1.79 -14.70
C ALA A 192 -9.16 -2.94 -15.71
N THR A 193 -10.29 -3.65 -15.66
CA THR A 193 -10.69 -4.65 -16.67
C THR A 193 -10.91 -4.00 -18.03
N THR A 194 -11.63 -2.87 -18.08
CA THR A 194 -11.85 -2.11 -19.31
C THR A 194 -10.54 -1.61 -19.90
N PHE A 195 -9.66 -1.05 -19.05
CA PHE A 195 -8.33 -0.62 -19.45
C PHE A 195 -7.54 -1.79 -20.06
N GLN A 196 -7.43 -2.92 -19.37
CA GLN A 196 -6.68 -4.09 -19.84
C GLN A 196 -7.22 -4.60 -21.18
N MET A 197 -8.54 -4.77 -21.29
CA MET A 197 -9.22 -5.23 -22.50
C MET A 197 -8.86 -4.35 -23.71
N ARG A 198 -8.84 -3.03 -23.54
CA ARG A 198 -8.60 -2.06 -24.62
C ARG A 198 -7.13 -1.90 -24.99
N THR A 199 -6.21 -2.35 -24.14
CA THR A 199 -4.77 -2.05 -24.29
C THR A 199 -3.95 -3.27 -24.66
N PHE A 200 -4.09 -4.39 -23.95
CA PHE A 200 -3.30 -5.60 -24.20
C PHE A 200 -4.06 -6.92 -24.10
N GLY A 201 -5.37 -6.87 -23.85
CA GLY A 201 -6.27 -8.04 -23.83
C GLY A 201 -6.40 -8.68 -22.46
N LEU A 202 -7.61 -9.22 -22.16
CA LEU A 202 -7.93 -9.83 -20.85
C LEU A 202 -7.21 -11.16 -20.62
N ASP A 203 -7.05 -11.97 -21.67
CA ASP A 203 -6.43 -13.30 -21.57
C ASP A 203 -4.90 -13.26 -21.58
N ARG A 204 -4.31 -12.07 -21.73
CA ARG A 204 -2.87 -11.93 -21.86
C ARG A 204 -2.20 -11.95 -20.50
N LYS A 205 -1.30 -12.90 -20.30
CA LYS A 205 -0.43 -12.97 -19.12
C LYS A 205 0.58 -11.84 -19.14
N TYR A 206 0.81 -11.25 -17.96
CA TYR A 206 1.76 -10.16 -17.81
C TYR A 206 2.40 -10.16 -16.43
N ILE A 207 3.60 -9.60 -16.34
CA ILE A 207 4.17 -9.17 -15.07
C ILE A 207 3.94 -7.67 -14.89
N ALA A 208 3.85 -7.22 -13.65
CA ALA A 208 3.70 -5.81 -13.33
C ALA A 208 4.96 -5.27 -12.63
N LEU A 209 5.35 -4.06 -12.98
CA LEU A 209 6.36 -3.26 -12.31
C LEU A 209 5.70 -2.01 -11.75
N HIS A 210 5.97 -1.67 -10.49
CA HIS A 210 5.81 -0.31 -10.02
C HIS A 210 7.16 0.32 -9.76
N TRP A 211 7.51 1.29 -10.60
CA TRP A 211 8.78 1.99 -10.54
C TRP A 211 8.61 3.38 -9.95
N ARG A 212 9.01 3.55 -8.69
CA ARG A 212 9.07 4.87 -8.04
C ARG A 212 10.45 5.48 -8.23
N PHE A 213 10.49 6.64 -8.87
CA PHE A 213 11.72 7.40 -9.10
C PHE A 213 11.74 8.66 -8.23
N GLU A 214 12.79 8.84 -7.42
CA GLU A 214 12.97 10.06 -6.62
C GLU A 214 14.29 10.77 -6.97
N GLU A 215 14.28 11.57 -8.05
CA GLU A 215 15.43 12.40 -8.47
C GLU A 215 15.98 13.25 -7.33
N THR A 216 15.10 13.80 -6.50
CA THR A 216 15.46 14.78 -5.47
C THR A 216 16.16 14.18 -4.26
N LEU A 217 15.94 12.90 -3.96
CA LEU A 217 16.55 12.25 -2.79
C LEU A 217 18.01 11.84 -3.04
N CYS A 218 18.46 11.88 -4.29
CA CYS A 218 19.81 11.46 -4.68
C CYS A 218 20.81 12.65 -4.69
N GLY A 219 20.33 13.87 -4.42
CA GLY A 219 21.15 15.08 -4.40
C GLY A 219 21.85 15.36 -5.73
N LYS A 220 22.99 16.07 -5.69
CA LYS A 220 23.87 16.29 -6.86
C LYS A 220 24.65 15.03 -7.29
N ARG A 221 24.38 13.88 -6.67
CA ARG A 221 25.16 12.66 -6.85
C ARG A 221 24.52 11.80 -7.94
N GLN A 222 24.95 12.11 -9.16
CA GLN A 222 24.94 11.29 -10.38
C GLN A 222 23.63 10.60 -10.82
N LYS A 223 23.41 10.74 -12.13
CA LYS A 223 22.32 10.21 -12.94
C LYS A 223 22.24 8.68 -12.83
N GLY A 224 21.09 8.16 -12.41
CA GLY A 224 20.84 6.73 -12.34
C GLY A 224 19.78 6.36 -11.32
N THR A 225 19.14 5.22 -11.55
CA THR A 225 18.06 4.58 -10.78
C THR A 225 18.53 4.21 -9.39
N CYS A 226 18.58 5.22 -8.54
CA CYS A 226 18.94 5.13 -7.14
C CYS A 226 17.74 4.62 -6.35
N PHE A 227 17.89 3.43 -5.78
CA PHE A 227 16.98 2.92 -4.78
C PHE A 227 17.53 3.20 -3.40
N LEU A 228 16.67 3.64 -2.49
CA LEU A 228 17.07 3.68 -1.09
C LEU A 228 16.98 2.25 -0.55
N ARG A 229 18.08 1.77 0.02
CA ARG A 229 18.13 0.56 0.85
C ARG A 229 18.21 0.93 2.32
N CYS A 230 17.93 -0.04 3.17
CA CYS A 230 17.79 0.21 4.60
C CYS A 230 19.12 0.41 5.30
N GLY A 231 19.16 1.56 5.98
CA GLY A 231 20.19 2.20 6.79
C GLY A 231 19.93 3.73 6.77
N ASP A 232 18.65 4.13 6.85
CA ASP A 232 18.07 5.50 6.69
C ASP A 232 17.61 5.96 5.28
N GLY A 233 16.74 5.19 4.60
CA GLY A 233 15.97 5.77 3.47
C GLY A 233 14.93 4.90 2.77
N ALA A 234 15.06 3.56 2.77
CA ALA A 234 14.02 2.71 2.21
C ALA A 234 12.85 2.51 3.17
N ILE A 235 11.72 2.08 2.62
CA ILE A 235 10.52 1.72 3.36
C ILE A 235 10.54 0.21 3.64
N VAL A 236 11.17 -0.63 2.81
CA VAL A 236 11.18 -2.10 2.93
C VAL A 236 12.60 -2.62 3.20
N SER A 237 12.80 -3.30 4.32
CA SER A 237 13.98 -4.14 4.57
C SER A 237 13.55 -5.60 4.48
N SER A 238 13.66 -6.18 3.29
CA SER A 238 13.30 -7.59 3.08
C SER A 238 14.22 -8.56 3.83
N ARG A 239 15.34 -8.07 4.39
CA ARG A 239 16.42 -8.86 5.03
C ARG A 239 16.89 -10.06 4.21
N LEU A 240 16.54 -10.11 2.93
CA LEU A 240 16.93 -11.15 2.01
C LEU A 240 18.45 -11.20 1.99
N ARG A 241 19.00 -12.30 2.49
CA ARG A 241 20.44 -12.47 2.60
C ARG A 241 21.00 -12.54 1.19
N VAL A 242 21.81 -11.55 0.85
CA VAL A 242 22.48 -11.53 -0.43
C VAL A 242 23.61 -12.55 -0.39
N GLU A 243 23.54 -13.52 -1.29
CA GLU A 243 24.57 -14.57 -1.37
C GLU A 243 25.89 -14.02 -1.95
N ALA A 244 25.81 -12.99 -2.79
CA ALA A 244 26.95 -12.34 -3.44
C ALA A 244 27.95 -11.80 -2.40
N PRO A 245 29.22 -12.28 -2.40
CA PRO A 245 30.25 -11.84 -1.46
C PRO A 245 30.50 -10.33 -1.48
N GLU A 246 30.40 -9.70 -2.65
CA GLU A 246 30.59 -8.27 -2.87
C GLU A 246 29.60 -7.44 -2.06
N TRP A 247 28.35 -7.91 -1.98
CA TRP A 247 27.31 -7.27 -1.20
C TRP A 247 27.58 -7.38 0.30
N ARG A 248 28.00 -8.55 0.78
CA ARG A 248 28.33 -8.75 2.21
C ARG A 248 29.44 -7.81 2.68
N GLU A 249 30.42 -7.52 1.83
CA GLU A 249 31.48 -6.57 2.14
C GLU A 249 31.02 -5.11 2.05
N HIS A 250 30.07 -4.81 1.16
CA HIS A 250 29.44 -3.51 1.12
C HIS A 250 28.55 -3.26 2.35
N GLU A 251 27.73 -4.23 2.76
CA GLU A 251 26.84 -4.16 3.93
C GLU A 251 27.60 -3.77 5.20
N LYS A 252 28.81 -4.31 5.41
CA LYS A 252 29.65 -3.94 6.56
C LYS A 252 30.01 -2.45 6.58
N ARG A 253 30.27 -1.84 5.42
CA ARG A 253 30.62 -0.41 5.29
C ARG A 253 29.40 0.50 5.42
N VAL A 254 28.23 -0.01 5.05
CA VAL A 254 26.94 0.69 5.07
C VAL A 254 26.38 0.89 6.47
N ARG A 255 26.66 -0.01 7.43
CA ARG A 255 26.16 0.10 8.81
C ARG A 255 26.53 1.40 9.53
N GLU A 256 27.49 2.16 9.00
CA GLU A 256 28.00 3.40 9.60
C GLU A 256 27.42 4.69 8.99
N CYS A 257 26.52 4.63 8.00
CA CYS A 257 26.04 5.82 7.28
C CYS A 257 24.51 5.99 7.31
N SER A 258 24.07 7.23 7.06
CA SER A 258 22.68 7.71 7.04
C SER A 258 22.01 7.65 5.65
N PHE A 259 22.73 7.28 4.58
CA PHE A 259 22.17 7.20 3.23
C PHE A 259 22.80 6.07 2.43
N HIS A 260 21.94 5.17 1.92
CA HIS A 260 22.32 4.02 1.11
C HIS A 260 21.53 4.00 -0.19
N GLY A 261 22.06 4.70 -1.18
CA GLY A 261 21.57 4.63 -2.55
C GLY A 261 22.18 3.45 -3.27
N VAL A 262 21.39 2.70 -4.02
CA VAL A 262 21.86 1.68 -4.96
C VAL A 262 21.54 2.12 -6.37
N LYS A 263 22.56 2.35 -7.18
CA LYS A 263 22.42 2.68 -8.59
C LYS A 263 22.47 1.40 -9.41
N VAL A 264 21.38 1.15 -10.12
CA VAL A 264 21.33 0.10 -11.16
C VAL A 264 21.43 0.71 -12.55
N THR A 265 21.82 -0.11 -13.53
CA THR A 265 21.81 0.31 -14.93
C THR A 265 20.44 0.05 -15.58
N PRO A 266 20.05 0.79 -16.63
CA PRO A 266 18.87 0.46 -17.43
C PRO A 266 18.91 -0.98 -17.98
N GLU A 267 20.09 -1.44 -18.37
CA GLU A 267 20.32 -2.81 -18.86
C GLU A 267 19.96 -3.85 -17.80
N ASP A 268 20.37 -3.63 -16.55
CA ASP A 268 20.06 -4.55 -15.46
C ASP A 268 18.58 -4.55 -15.07
N VAL A 269 17.92 -3.39 -15.12
CA VAL A 269 16.47 -3.33 -14.91
C VAL A 269 15.72 -4.05 -16.02
N ALA A 270 16.07 -3.79 -17.28
CA ALA A 270 15.45 -4.46 -18.42
C ALA A 270 15.69 -5.97 -18.38
N ALA A 271 16.89 -6.42 -18.01
CA ALA A 271 17.22 -7.83 -17.86
C ALA A 271 16.46 -8.49 -16.70
N ALA A 272 16.33 -7.82 -15.55
CA ALA A 272 15.55 -8.34 -14.41
C ALA A 272 14.06 -8.51 -14.76
N LEU A 273 13.48 -7.53 -15.46
CA LEU A 273 12.10 -7.61 -15.94
C LEU A 273 11.92 -8.72 -16.97
N TYR A 274 12.86 -8.86 -17.91
CA TYR A 274 12.84 -9.92 -18.90
C TYR A 274 12.96 -11.31 -18.26
N ASP A 275 13.94 -11.52 -17.38
CA ASP A 275 14.15 -12.77 -16.64
C ASP A 275 12.86 -13.16 -15.89
N LYS A 276 12.24 -12.22 -15.17
CA LYS A 276 10.99 -12.46 -14.43
C LYS A 276 9.82 -12.77 -15.35
N ALA A 277 9.70 -12.08 -16.48
CA ALA A 277 8.62 -12.33 -17.44
C ALA A 277 8.75 -13.73 -18.06
N VAL A 278 9.97 -14.13 -18.45
CA VAL A 278 10.25 -15.48 -18.96
C VAL A 278 9.95 -16.54 -17.90
N GLU A 279 10.35 -16.32 -16.64
CA GLU A 279 10.04 -17.20 -15.51
C GLU A 279 8.53 -17.44 -15.35
N MET A 280 7.72 -16.39 -15.54
CA MET A 280 6.25 -16.44 -15.42
C MET A 280 5.54 -16.88 -16.72
N GLY A 281 6.27 -17.12 -17.81
CA GLY A 281 5.67 -17.39 -19.12
C GLY A 281 4.82 -16.22 -19.65
N ALA A 282 5.22 -14.99 -19.32
CA ALA A 282 4.60 -13.75 -19.76
C ALA A 282 5.44 -13.07 -20.85
N ASP A 283 4.78 -12.49 -21.84
CA ASP A 283 5.42 -11.70 -22.91
C ASP A 283 5.11 -10.19 -22.78
N THR A 284 4.38 -9.83 -21.73
CA THR A 284 3.89 -8.47 -21.49
C THR A 284 4.35 -7.97 -20.13
N VAL A 285 4.85 -6.74 -20.11
CA VAL A 285 5.22 -5.99 -18.92
C VAL A 285 4.27 -4.81 -18.79
N TYR A 286 3.48 -4.78 -17.73
CA TYR A 286 2.76 -3.59 -17.32
C TYR A 286 3.63 -2.77 -16.37
N MET A 287 3.87 -1.50 -16.69
CA MET A 287 4.77 -0.65 -15.93
C MET A 287 4.03 0.59 -15.41
N ALA A 288 3.73 0.57 -14.10
CA ALA A 288 3.22 1.69 -13.33
C ALA A 288 4.37 2.58 -12.85
N THR A 289 4.15 3.89 -12.84
CA THR A 289 5.11 4.88 -12.36
C THR A 289 4.42 5.78 -11.32
N ASP A 290 5.06 6.83 -10.82
CA ASP A 290 4.44 7.80 -9.90
C ASP A 290 3.37 8.72 -10.57
N GLY A 291 2.68 8.19 -11.59
CA GLY A 291 1.70 8.82 -12.47
C GLY A 291 2.37 9.67 -13.56
N TRP A 292 3.16 10.66 -13.12
CA TRP A 292 3.87 11.58 -14.02
C TRP A 292 5.33 11.55 -13.70
N VAL A 293 6.07 10.70 -14.41
CA VAL A 293 7.52 10.56 -14.30
C VAL A 293 8.16 11.94 -14.23
N ARG A 294 8.72 12.24 -13.07
CA ARG A 294 9.29 13.56 -12.80
C ARG A 294 10.71 13.62 -13.35
N GLY A 295 11.00 14.78 -13.93
CA GLY A 295 12.33 15.15 -14.41
C GLY A 295 12.81 14.46 -15.67
N VAL A 296 13.88 15.02 -16.23
CA VAL A 296 14.39 14.61 -17.55
C VAL A 296 15.09 13.26 -17.47
N GLU A 297 15.74 12.96 -16.34
CA GLU A 297 16.53 11.75 -16.18
C GLU A 297 15.62 10.54 -15.97
N GLY A 298 14.59 10.67 -15.13
CA GLY A 298 13.60 9.60 -14.93
C GLY A 298 12.91 9.22 -16.23
N LYS A 299 12.47 10.22 -17.01
CA LYS A 299 11.84 9.99 -18.32
C LYS A 299 12.79 9.30 -19.30
N PHE A 300 14.06 9.70 -19.32
CA PHE A 300 15.06 9.10 -20.19
C PHE A 300 15.35 7.64 -19.82
N LEU A 301 15.50 7.33 -18.53
CA LEU A 301 15.73 5.98 -18.03
C LEU A 301 14.57 5.03 -18.37
N ILE A 302 13.34 5.48 -18.12
CA ILE A 302 12.14 4.72 -18.46
C ILE A 302 12.07 4.45 -19.97
N LYS A 303 12.34 5.47 -20.79
CA LYS A 303 12.40 5.33 -22.24
C LYS A 303 13.41 4.27 -22.67
N GLN A 304 14.62 4.30 -22.12
CA GLN A 304 15.65 3.30 -22.42
C GLN A 304 15.21 1.88 -22.04
N VAL A 305 14.69 1.67 -20.84
CA VAL A 305 14.25 0.34 -20.39
C VAL A 305 13.11 -0.19 -21.26
N VAL A 306 12.11 0.64 -21.58
CA VAL A 306 11.00 0.25 -22.46
C VAL A 306 11.50 -0.12 -23.86
N GLU A 307 12.42 0.67 -24.43
CA GLU A 307 13.01 0.38 -25.74
C GLU A 307 13.85 -0.91 -25.73
N MET A 308 14.61 -1.17 -24.65
CA MET A 308 15.36 -2.41 -24.48
C MET A 308 14.44 -3.63 -24.38
N LEU A 309 13.39 -3.56 -23.56
CA LEU A 309 12.38 -4.62 -23.46
C LEU A 309 11.71 -4.90 -24.81
N ARG A 310 11.33 -3.86 -25.56
CA ARG A 310 10.76 -4.02 -26.91
C ARG A 310 11.74 -4.67 -27.89
N LYS A 311 13.04 -4.35 -27.81
CA LYS A 311 14.08 -5.06 -28.60
C LYS A 311 14.23 -6.53 -28.21
N MET A 312 13.87 -6.88 -26.97
CA MET A 312 13.78 -8.27 -26.47
C MET A 312 12.42 -8.92 -26.79
N ASN A 313 11.65 -8.37 -27.73
CA ASN A 313 10.31 -8.82 -28.15
C ASN A 313 9.25 -8.81 -27.04
N MET A 314 9.44 -7.99 -26.00
CA MET A 314 8.41 -7.80 -24.96
C MET A 314 7.39 -6.75 -25.39
N THR A 315 6.13 -7.02 -25.08
CA THR A 315 5.08 -5.99 -25.10
C THR A 315 5.16 -5.18 -23.81
N VAL A 316 5.27 -3.85 -23.91
CA VAL A 316 5.36 -2.98 -22.72
C VAL A 316 4.26 -1.95 -22.74
N VAL A 317 3.46 -1.95 -21.69
CA VAL A 317 2.29 -1.08 -21.50
C VAL A 317 2.43 -0.29 -20.21
N GLY A 318 1.95 0.95 -20.20
CA GLY A 318 1.75 1.70 -18.95
C GLY A 318 1.23 3.10 -19.20
N MET A 319 1.02 3.85 -18.12
CA MET A 319 0.34 5.14 -18.14
C MET A 319 1.29 6.29 -17.85
N TRP A 320 2.32 6.45 -18.70
CA TRP A 320 3.26 7.57 -18.64
C TRP A 320 2.98 8.62 -19.72
N HIS A 321 3.55 9.81 -19.54
CA HIS A 321 3.57 10.85 -20.57
C HIS A 321 5.04 11.23 -20.89
N ILE A 322 5.64 10.49 -21.83
CA ILE A 322 7.04 10.61 -22.23
C ILE A 322 7.10 10.80 -23.75
N ASP A 323 7.75 11.89 -24.19
CA ASP A 323 7.81 12.26 -25.60
C ASP A 323 8.50 11.17 -26.46
N GLY A 324 7.79 10.77 -27.52
CA GLY A 324 8.25 9.76 -28.46
C GLY A 324 8.33 8.36 -27.87
N LEU A 325 7.62 8.08 -26.76
CA LEU A 325 7.50 6.74 -26.19
C LEU A 325 6.02 6.34 -26.08
N PRO A 326 5.48 5.62 -27.09
CA PRO A 326 4.07 5.23 -27.07
C PRO A 326 3.77 4.32 -25.88
N ASN A 327 2.56 4.44 -25.35
CA ASN A 327 2.08 3.70 -24.19
C ASN A 327 1.63 2.29 -24.52
N PHE A 328 1.14 2.08 -25.75
CA PHE A 328 0.41 0.88 -26.13
C PHE A 328 1.08 0.14 -27.30
N PRO A 329 0.78 -1.16 -27.50
CA PRO A 329 1.45 -1.99 -28.51
C PRO A 329 1.15 -1.54 -29.95
N ASP A 330 0.02 -0.88 -30.17
CA ASP A 330 -0.40 -0.31 -31.45
C ASP A 330 0.29 1.03 -31.79
N GLY A 331 1.18 1.51 -30.92
CA GLY A 331 1.89 2.78 -31.08
C GLY A 331 1.10 4.01 -30.62
N SER A 332 -0.09 3.83 -30.03
CA SER A 332 -0.87 4.94 -29.48
C SER A 332 -0.40 5.36 -28.08
N TYR A 333 -0.87 6.54 -27.66
CA TYR A 333 -0.54 7.18 -26.39
C TYR A 333 -1.77 7.24 -25.47
N VAL A 334 -1.55 7.37 -24.17
CA VAL A 334 -2.64 7.68 -23.23
C VAL A 334 -3.30 8.99 -23.67
N PRO A 335 -4.64 9.03 -23.85
CA PRO A 335 -5.34 10.24 -24.25
C PRO A 335 -5.15 11.37 -23.24
N THR A 336 -4.92 12.58 -23.74
CA THR A 336 -4.78 13.78 -22.90
C THR A 336 -6.10 14.50 -22.67
N ASP A 337 -7.09 14.28 -23.54
CA ASP A 337 -8.40 14.87 -23.36
C ASP A 337 -9.25 14.04 -22.37
N PRO A 338 -10.07 14.70 -21.53
CA PRO A 338 -10.80 13.99 -20.47
C PRO A 338 -11.78 12.93 -20.97
N GLN A 339 -12.39 13.12 -22.14
CA GLN A 339 -13.42 12.20 -22.63
C GLN A 339 -12.81 10.88 -23.09
N HIS A 340 -11.79 10.91 -23.95
CA HIS A 340 -11.13 9.67 -24.38
C HIS A 340 -10.39 8.99 -23.22
N LEU A 341 -9.93 9.76 -22.22
CA LEU A 341 -9.38 9.19 -21.00
C LEU A 341 -10.47 8.48 -20.18
N ALA A 342 -11.67 9.07 -20.02
CA ALA A 342 -12.82 8.42 -19.40
C ALA A 342 -13.22 7.14 -20.14
N ASP A 343 -13.26 7.21 -21.48
CA ASP A 343 -13.55 6.05 -22.32
C ASP A 343 -12.54 4.93 -22.05
N LEU A 344 -11.23 5.22 -21.96
CA LEU A 344 -10.18 4.23 -21.70
C LEU A 344 -10.44 3.41 -20.42
N PHE A 345 -11.05 4.00 -19.40
CA PHE A 345 -11.43 3.34 -18.15
C PHE A 345 -12.89 2.88 -18.10
N GLY A 346 -13.68 3.10 -19.17
CA GLY A 346 -15.09 2.75 -19.20
C GLY A 346 -15.96 3.63 -18.29
N VAL A 347 -15.51 4.85 -17.97
CA VAL A 347 -16.29 5.82 -17.20
C VAL A 347 -17.32 6.44 -18.15
N THR A 348 -18.60 6.13 -17.94
CA THR A 348 -19.70 6.58 -18.80
C THR A 348 -20.45 7.80 -18.27
N ASP A 349 -20.31 8.11 -16.98
CA ASP A 349 -20.95 9.29 -16.38
C ASP A 349 -20.18 10.55 -16.82
N PRO A 350 -20.81 11.49 -17.56
CA PRO A 350 -20.15 12.72 -18.01
C PRO A 350 -19.73 13.64 -16.87
N GLU A 351 -20.30 13.50 -15.67
CA GLU A 351 -19.93 14.26 -14.48
C GLU A 351 -18.73 13.63 -13.74
N GLU A 352 -18.46 12.35 -13.95
CA GLU A 352 -17.32 11.64 -13.38
C GLU A 352 -16.06 11.92 -14.19
N LYS A 353 -15.03 12.45 -13.53
CA LYS A 353 -13.74 12.73 -14.17
C LYS A 353 -12.71 11.71 -13.74
N VAL A 354 -11.91 11.26 -14.70
CA VAL A 354 -10.72 10.45 -14.43
C VAL A 354 -9.74 11.29 -13.62
N SER A 355 -9.64 10.96 -12.34
CA SER A 355 -8.70 11.57 -11.42
C SER A 355 -7.39 10.79 -11.39
N SER A 356 -6.30 11.41 -10.93
CA SER A 356 -5.04 10.71 -10.66
C SER A 356 -5.20 9.59 -9.62
N ARG A 357 -6.23 9.66 -8.77
CA ARG A 357 -6.58 8.61 -7.80
C ARG A 357 -7.22 7.41 -8.48
N LEU A 358 -8.13 7.63 -9.42
CA LEU A 358 -8.72 6.55 -10.22
C LEU A 358 -7.60 5.82 -10.97
N ILE A 359 -6.72 6.56 -11.66
CA ILE A 359 -5.56 6.02 -12.36
C ILE A 359 -4.70 5.19 -11.40
N SER A 360 -4.32 5.74 -10.25
CA SER A 360 -3.49 5.03 -9.27
C SER A 360 -4.18 3.78 -8.70
N GLY A 361 -5.49 3.82 -8.46
CA GLY A 361 -6.28 2.67 -8.04
C GLY A 361 -6.35 1.58 -9.12
N VAL A 362 -6.52 1.98 -10.38
CA VAL A 362 -6.47 1.07 -11.54
C VAL A 362 -5.07 0.45 -11.69
N GLU A 363 -4.00 1.22 -11.52
CA GLU A 363 -2.63 0.69 -11.52
C GLU A 363 -2.41 -0.33 -10.40
N GLN A 364 -2.87 -0.05 -9.17
CA GLN A 364 -2.79 -0.99 -8.05
C GLN A 364 -3.52 -2.30 -8.39
N GLU A 365 -4.68 -2.20 -9.01
CA GLU A 365 -5.52 -3.34 -9.37
C GLU A 365 -5.00 -4.12 -10.60
N LEU A 366 -4.28 -3.47 -11.50
CA LEU A 366 -3.53 -4.16 -12.57
C LEU A 366 -2.29 -4.85 -12.00
N CYS A 367 -1.60 -4.24 -11.04
CA CYS A 367 -0.47 -4.87 -10.38
C CYS A 367 -0.90 -6.03 -9.47
N SER A 368 -2.07 -5.93 -8.83
CA SER A 368 -2.60 -6.96 -7.92
C SER A 368 -2.94 -8.27 -8.63
N ARG A 369 -3.34 -8.23 -9.90
CA ARG A 369 -3.75 -9.41 -10.68
C ARG A 369 -2.63 -10.01 -11.56
N ALA A 370 -1.49 -9.35 -11.68
CA ALA A 370 -0.38 -9.79 -12.53
C ALA A 370 0.17 -11.17 -12.12
N GLU A 371 0.84 -11.88 -13.04
CA GLU A 371 1.47 -13.17 -12.71
C GLU A 371 2.56 -13.00 -11.64
N ALA A 372 3.39 -11.96 -11.81
CA ALA A 372 4.34 -11.48 -10.81
C ALA A 372 4.28 -9.95 -10.69
N PHE A 373 4.57 -9.44 -9.50
CA PHE A 373 4.70 -8.01 -9.23
C PHE A 373 6.09 -7.67 -8.71
N LEU A 374 6.75 -6.70 -9.36
CA LEU A 374 8.01 -6.13 -8.93
C LEU A 374 7.79 -4.71 -8.41
N GLY A 375 7.85 -4.56 -7.09
CA GLY A 375 7.68 -3.27 -6.43
C GLY A 375 8.99 -2.51 -6.30
N THR A 376 8.91 -1.20 -6.06
CA THR A 376 10.05 -0.42 -5.53
C THR A 376 10.04 -0.48 -3.99
N GLY A 377 11.13 -0.95 -3.36
CA GLY A 377 11.23 -1.14 -1.90
C GLY A 377 11.09 0.13 -1.06
N SER A 378 11.29 1.31 -1.63
CA SER A 378 11.08 2.58 -0.92
C SER A 378 9.64 3.12 -0.99
N SER A 379 8.69 2.39 -1.58
CA SER A 379 7.34 2.89 -1.82
C SER A 379 6.28 2.17 -1.00
N THR A 380 5.56 2.90 -0.15
CA THR A 380 4.33 2.39 0.49
C THR A 380 3.23 2.05 -0.51
N TRP A 381 3.26 2.63 -1.71
CA TRP A 381 2.35 2.23 -2.78
C TRP A 381 2.65 0.79 -3.24
N SER A 382 3.93 0.45 -3.44
CA SER A 382 4.35 -0.92 -3.80
C SER A 382 4.01 -1.87 -2.67
N LEU A 383 4.30 -1.47 -1.42
CA LEU A 383 4.04 -2.29 -0.24
C LEU A 383 2.56 -2.63 -0.09
N ALA A 384 1.65 -1.68 -0.36
CA ALA A 384 0.21 -1.94 -0.32
C ALA A 384 -0.18 -3.05 -1.32
N VAL A 385 0.26 -2.96 -2.58
CA VAL A 385 0.00 -3.99 -3.60
C VAL A 385 0.61 -5.33 -3.22
N PHE A 386 1.88 -5.33 -2.80
CA PHE A 386 2.62 -6.52 -2.41
C PHE A 386 1.91 -7.26 -1.27
N ARG A 387 1.53 -6.53 -0.20
CA ARG A 387 0.84 -7.12 0.95
C ARG A 387 -0.56 -7.61 0.61
N GLN A 388 -1.28 -6.92 -0.27
CA GLN A 388 -2.57 -7.41 -0.78
C GLN A 388 -2.41 -8.74 -1.50
N ARG A 389 -1.45 -8.85 -2.44
CA ARG A 389 -1.19 -10.08 -3.19
C ARG A 389 -0.80 -11.23 -2.27
N LEU A 390 0.15 -10.99 -1.35
CA LEU A 390 0.61 -12.01 -0.39
C LEU A 390 -0.54 -12.47 0.52
N ALA A 391 -1.33 -11.54 1.06
CA ALA A 391 -2.48 -11.84 1.91
C ALA A 391 -3.52 -12.70 1.20
N GLN A 392 -3.89 -12.33 -0.03
CA GLN A 392 -4.87 -13.07 -0.82
C GLN A 392 -4.37 -14.49 -1.14
N ARG A 393 -3.10 -14.67 -1.52
CA ARG A 393 -2.51 -16.01 -1.74
C ARG A 393 -2.57 -16.86 -0.47
N LYS A 394 -2.13 -16.32 0.67
CA LYS A 394 -2.16 -17.06 1.95
C LYS A 394 -3.59 -17.40 2.38
N ALA A 395 -4.53 -16.46 2.28
CA ALA A 395 -5.93 -16.68 2.61
C ALA A 395 -6.57 -17.78 1.74
N ARG A 396 -6.35 -17.75 0.42
CA ARG A 396 -6.84 -18.79 -0.51
C ARG A 396 -6.25 -20.16 -0.20
N ASN A 397 -4.95 -20.25 0.10
CA ASN A 397 -4.31 -21.52 0.48
C ASN A 397 -4.88 -22.09 1.79
N LEU A 398 -5.16 -21.21 2.77
CA LEU A 398 -5.81 -21.61 4.02
C LEU A 398 -7.23 -22.12 3.76
N VAL A 399 -8.04 -21.39 2.98
CA VAL A 399 -9.39 -21.82 2.61
C VAL A 399 -9.37 -23.14 1.86
N ARG A 400 -8.46 -23.32 0.89
CA ARG A 400 -8.26 -24.59 0.20
C ARG A 400 -8.01 -25.75 1.14
N THR A 401 -7.22 -25.53 2.19
CA THR A 401 -6.94 -26.54 3.21
C THR A 401 -8.15 -26.83 4.10
N LEU A 402 -8.98 -25.82 4.38
CA LEU A 402 -10.13 -25.93 5.27
C LEU A 402 -11.38 -26.52 4.58
N VAL A 403 -11.66 -26.13 3.33
CA VAL A 403 -12.92 -26.43 2.64
C VAL A 403 -12.76 -26.89 1.18
N GLY A 404 -11.54 -26.96 0.64
CA GLY A 404 -11.26 -27.36 -0.75
C GLY A 404 -11.13 -26.19 -1.73
N GLU A 405 -10.92 -26.50 -3.01
CA GLU A 405 -10.85 -25.49 -4.08
C GLU A 405 -12.21 -24.79 -4.25
N LEU A 406 -12.18 -23.46 -4.34
CA LEU A 406 -13.38 -22.62 -4.49
C LEU A 406 -13.16 -21.57 -5.59
N THR A 407 -14.25 -21.12 -6.20
CA THR A 407 -14.25 -19.88 -7.00
C THR A 407 -14.16 -18.65 -6.10
N GLU A 408 -13.91 -17.48 -6.70
CA GLU A 408 -13.90 -16.22 -5.95
C GLU A 408 -15.26 -15.90 -5.33
N GLU A 409 -16.35 -16.19 -6.04
CA GLU A 409 -17.72 -15.99 -5.56
C GLU A 409 -18.02 -16.92 -4.38
N GLU A 410 -17.58 -18.17 -4.45
CA GLU A 410 -17.71 -19.14 -3.36
C GLU A 410 -16.91 -18.72 -2.13
N PHE A 411 -15.66 -18.26 -2.31
CA PHE A 411 -14.84 -17.70 -1.22
C PHE A 411 -15.55 -16.53 -0.53
N ARG A 412 -16.19 -15.64 -1.29
CA ARG A 412 -16.92 -14.49 -0.73
C ARG A 412 -18.22 -14.89 -0.02
N ALA A 413 -18.82 -16.01 -0.40
CA ALA A 413 -20.05 -16.52 0.21
C ALA A 413 -19.81 -17.44 1.41
N LEU A 414 -18.56 -17.66 1.81
CA LEU A 414 -18.22 -18.48 2.98
C LEU A 414 -18.86 -17.93 4.26
N ASP A 415 -19.16 -18.86 5.17
CA ASP A 415 -19.66 -18.52 6.49
C ASP A 415 -18.62 -17.72 7.29
N GLN A 416 -19.10 -16.78 8.11
CA GLN A 416 -18.24 -15.91 8.93
C GLN A 416 -17.31 -16.71 9.87
N SER A 417 -17.70 -17.92 10.29
CA SER A 417 -16.83 -18.78 11.11
C SER A 417 -15.58 -19.27 10.37
N ILE A 418 -15.65 -19.48 9.06
CA ILE A 418 -14.48 -19.83 8.23
C ILE A 418 -13.58 -18.60 8.06
N HIS A 419 -14.18 -17.43 7.82
CA HIS A 419 -13.43 -16.17 7.75
C HIS A 419 -12.68 -15.88 9.05
N ASN A 420 -13.32 -16.10 10.21
CA ASN A 420 -12.69 -15.96 11.52
C ASN A 420 -11.51 -16.93 11.72
N GLN A 421 -11.60 -18.17 11.21
CA GLN A 421 -10.48 -19.12 11.24
C GLN A 421 -9.32 -18.66 10.36
N VAL A 422 -9.59 -18.19 9.14
CA VAL A 422 -8.56 -17.63 8.25
C VAL A 422 -7.87 -16.42 8.89
N ILE A 423 -8.64 -15.51 9.49
CA ILE A 423 -8.10 -14.37 10.24
C ILE A 423 -7.20 -14.88 11.37
N ALA A 424 -7.69 -15.82 12.19
CA ALA A 424 -6.95 -16.38 13.32
C ALA A 424 -5.64 -17.09 12.91
N GLU A 425 -5.57 -17.70 11.73
CA GLU A 425 -4.32 -18.29 11.23
C GLU A 425 -3.37 -17.23 10.67
N LEU A 426 -3.87 -16.26 9.89
CA LEU A 426 -3.03 -15.20 9.32
C LEU A 426 -2.37 -14.34 10.41
N VAL A 427 -3.10 -14.01 11.48
CA VAL A 427 -2.57 -13.22 12.59
C VAL A 427 -1.45 -13.93 13.37
N LYS A 428 -1.24 -15.24 13.20
CA LYS A 428 -0.11 -15.95 13.81
C LYS A 428 1.22 -15.70 13.10
N ASP A 429 1.21 -15.10 11.93
CA ASP A 429 2.42 -14.76 11.19
C ASP A 429 3.20 -13.67 11.93
N ASP A 430 4.32 -14.08 12.54
CA ASP A 430 5.17 -13.28 13.41
C ASP A 430 6.33 -12.59 12.68
N HIS A 431 6.35 -12.66 11.35
CA HIS A 431 7.35 -11.96 10.56
C HIS A 431 7.16 -10.46 10.69
N GLU A 432 8.28 -9.76 10.52
CA GLU A 432 8.27 -8.32 10.42
C GLU A 432 7.58 -7.91 9.13
N ALA A 433 6.69 -6.91 9.17
CA ALA A 433 6.04 -6.43 7.95
C ALA A 433 6.87 -5.35 7.21
N GLU A 434 8.19 -5.44 7.40
CA GLU A 434 9.27 -4.81 6.61
C GLU A 434 9.43 -3.29 6.64
N LEU A 435 8.65 -2.53 7.41
CA LEU A 435 8.90 -1.10 7.62
C LEU A 435 10.00 -0.81 8.64
N LEU A 436 11.26 -1.21 8.39
CA LEU A 436 12.28 -1.28 9.46
C LEU A 436 13.28 -0.13 9.49
N CYS A 437 13.42 0.62 8.41
CA CYS A 437 14.75 1.17 8.07
C CYS A 437 15.10 2.45 8.81
N GLY A 438 14.11 3.15 9.36
CA GLY A 438 14.29 4.27 10.30
C GLY A 438 13.95 3.91 11.75
N TYR A 439 13.76 2.62 12.05
CA TYR A 439 13.34 2.13 13.36
C TYR A 439 14.29 1.09 13.94
N GLN A 440 15.34 0.68 13.22
CA GLN A 440 16.27 -0.35 13.69
C GLN A 440 16.82 -0.01 15.08
N ARG A 441 17.17 1.25 15.32
CA ARG A 441 17.64 1.73 16.63
C ARG A 441 16.59 1.49 17.73
N GLU A 442 15.33 1.80 17.46
CA GLU A 442 14.22 1.58 18.37
C GLU A 442 13.92 0.08 18.55
N LEU A 443 13.93 -0.70 17.47
CA LEU A 443 13.75 -2.16 17.49
C LEU A 443 14.81 -2.83 18.36
N ASP A 444 16.08 -2.47 18.15
CA ASP A 444 17.22 -2.93 18.97
C ASP A 444 17.03 -2.54 20.44
N ARG A 445 16.58 -1.30 20.70
CA ARG A 445 16.30 -0.80 22.04
C ARG A 445 15.19 -1.62 22.73
N PHE A 446 14.16 -2.04 22.00
CA PHE A 446 13.05 -2.83 22.53
C PHE A 446 13.30 -4.35 22.48
N LYS A 447 14.51 -4.80 22.06
CA LYS A 447 14.90 -6.23 21.95
C LYS A 447 13.88 -7.06 21.19
N VAL A 448 13.40 -6.47 20.12
CA VAL A 448 12.43 -7.04 19.20
C VAL A 448 13.04 -8.27 18.52
N ASN A 449 12.46 -9.46 18.71
CA ASN A 449 12.85 -10.64 17.92
C ASN A 449 12.33 -10.47 16.49
N THR A 450 13.17 -10.78 15.52
CA THR A 450 12.97 -10.40 14.12
C THR A 450 13.12 -11.63 13.23
N THR A 451 12.01 -12.11 12.68
CA THR A 451 12.00 -13.17 11.67
C THR A 451 12.13 -12.51 10.30
N ALA A 452 13.18 -12.85 9.56
CA ALA A 452 13.41 -12.34 8.21
C ALA A 452 12.49 -13.04 7.22
N GLU A 453 11.88 -12.29 6.30
CA GLU A 453 11.16 -12.87 5.17
C GLU A 453 12.14 -13.60 4.24
N THR A 454 11.66 -14.64 3.57
CA THR A 454 12.41 -15.41 2.58
C THR A 454 11.89 -15.16 1.17
N ARG A 455 12.72 -15.36 0.14
CA ARG A 455 12.30 -15.16 -1.25
C ARG A 455 11.15 -16.07 -1.64
N GLU A 456 11.15 -17.27 -1.08
CA GLU A 456 10.13 -18.29 -1.29
C GLU A 456 8.76 -17.85 -0.76
N GLU A 457 8.74 -17.05 0.32
CA GLU A 457 7.50 -16.47 0.84
C GLU A 457 6.99 -15.29 0.01
N GLU A 458 7.91 -14.48 -0.55
CA GLU A 458 7.56 -13.35 -1.41
C GLU A 458 7.09 -13.80 -2.81
N ALA A 459 7.61 -14.94 -3.29
CA ALA A 459 7.33 -15.46 -4.62
C ALA A 459 5.83 -15.56 -4.95
N PRO A 460 5.43 -15.29 -6.21
CA PRO A 460 6.27 -14.92 -7.36
C PRO A 460 6.65 -13.42 -7.39
N ASP A 461 6.30 -12.66 -6.36
CA ASP A 461 6.56 -11.23 -6.29
C ASP A 461 7.98 -10.94 -5.81
N GLY A 462 8.40 -9.68 -5.96
CA GLY A 462 9.70 -9.24 -5.49
C GLY A 462 9.86 -7.73 -5.58
N TRP A 463 11.10 -7.28 -5.45
CA TRP A 463 11.46 -5.87 -5.46
C TRP A 463 12.44 -5.57 -6.58
N ILE A 464 12.12 -4.61 -7.45
CA ILE A 464 12.95 -4.30 -8.63
C ILE A 464 14.36 -3.86 -8.23
N ASP A 465 14.52 -3.25 -7.06
CA ASP A 465 15.81 -2.84 -6.53
C ASP A 465 16.68 -3.99 -6.00
N LEU A 466 16.08 -5.13 -5.67
CA LEU A 466 16.79 -6.37 -5.37
C LEU A 466 17.10 -7.13 -6.66
N GLU A 467 16.08 -7.29 -7.50
CA GLU A 467 16.12 -8.08 -8.73
C GLU A 467 17.10 -7.47 -9.74
N ALA A 468 17.08 -6.14 -9.95
CA ALA A 468 17.96 -5.45 -10.88
C ALA A 468 19.37 -5.17 -10.34
N CYS A 469 19.61 -5.35 -9.04
CA CYS A 469 20.94 -5.15 -8.46
C CYS A 469 21.55 -6.49 -8.05
N GLU A 470 21.13 -7.01 -6.91
CA GLU A 470 21.80 -8.12 -6.22
C GLU A 470 21.73 -9.42 -6.99
N MET A 471 20.55 -9.72 -7.53
CA MET A 471 20.34 -10.95 -8.30
C MET A 471 21.05 -10.91 -9.64
N ARG A 472 21.52 -9.72 -10.05
CA ARG A 472 22.28 -9.52 -11.27
C ARG A 472 23.79 -9.51 -11.05
N VAL A 473 24.31 -9.21 -9.85
CA VAL A 473 25.78 -9.20 -9.59
C VAL A 473 26.45 -10.48 -10.06
N GLY A 474 25.91 -11.66 -9.69
CA GLY A 474 26.44 -12.95 -10.14
C GLY A 474 26.20 -13.30 -11.62
N LYS A 475 25.35 -12.52 -12.31
CA LYS A 475 25.01 -12.64 -13.73
C LYS A 475 25.69 -11.55 -14.59
N GLY A 476 26.68 -10.84 -14.04
CA GLY A 476 27.41 -9.78 -14.74
C GLY A 476 26.74 -8.40 -14.70
N GLY A 477 25.73 -8.21 -13.86
CA GLY A 477 25.11 -6.91 -13.64
C GLY A 477 25.99 -5.95 -12.87
N MET A 478 25.82 -4.66 -13.16
CA MET A 478 26.63 -3.59 -12.60
C MET A 478 25.80 -2.82 -11.58
N CYS A 479 25.94 -3.20 -10.32
CA CYS A 479 25.33 -2.49 -9.22
C CYS A 479 26.35 -1.58 -8.55
N GLU A 480 26.11 -0.26 -8.64
CA GLU A 480 26.95 0.75 -8.01
C GLU A 480 26.32 1.23 -6.73
N PHE A 481 27.05 1.16 -5.63
CA PHE A 481 26.56 1.68 -4.37
C PHE A 481 26.95 3.14 -4.21
N GLY A 482 25.99 3.96 -3.78
CA GLY A 482 26.23 5.34 -3.41
C GLY A 482 27.32 5.44 -2.35
N THR A 483 28.29 6.34 -2.56
CA THR A 483 29.32 6.60 -1.56
C THR A 483 28.73 7.38 -0.39
N CYS A 484 29.01 6.93 0.83
CA CYS A 484 28.68 7.64 2.05
C CYS A 484 29.30 9.05 2.02
N ASP A 485 28.49 10.06 2.31
CA ASP A 485 29.01 11.38 2.63
C ASP A 485 28.69 11.65 4.10
N PRO A 486 29.70 11.63 4.98
CA PRO A 486 29.50 11.79 6.42
C PRO A 486 29.00 13.19 6.82
N LYS A 487 28.83 14.12 5.87
CA LYS A 487 28.32 15.48 6.13
C LYS A 487 26.79 15.61 6.11
N TYR A 488 26.08 14.51 5.85
CA TYR A 488 24.61 14.42 5.88
C TYR A 488 24.20 13.29 6.81
#